data_AF-A0A2I0KKK1-F1
#
_entry.id   AF-A0A2I0KKK1-F1
#
_cell.length_a   1.000
_cell.length_b   1.000
_cell.length_c   1.000
_cell.angle_alpha   90.00
_cell.angle_beta   90.00
_cell.angle_gamma   90.00
#
_symmetry.space_group_name_H-M   'P 1'
#
loop_
_entity.id
_entity.type
_entity.pdbx_description
1 polymer ?
#
loop_
_entity_poly.entity_id
_entity_poly.type
_entity_poly.pdbx_seq_one_letter_code
_entity_poly.pdbx_strand_id
1 'polypeptide(L)'
;MFSKFEYDGKLNPTFVEGAFQLPISCIRAYLKEPIIPRFVHVGSAGVTRPERPGLDLTRQPPAVRLNKELGFILTYKLKGEDLIRESGIPYTIVRPCALTEEPAGADLIFDQGDNITGKISREEVARICVAALDSPYACDKTFEVKSVVPFSEPFKIDPENPPPEKDYDVYFKELKEGITGKEFLEKSPVPV
;
A
#
# COMPACT_ATOMS: atom_id res chain seq x y z
N MET A 1 33.58 -17.39 -31.37
CA MET A 1 34.00 -16.16 -30.68
C MET A 1 33.17 -15.04 -31.31
N PHE A 2 32.26 -14.42 -30.56
CA PHE A 2 31.20 -13.52 -31.11
C PHE A 2 31.60 -12.03 -31.11
N SER A 3 32.87 -11.71 -30.90
CA SER A 3 33.35 -10.33 -30.80
C SER A 3 33.76 -9.79 -32.17
N LYS A 4 33.37 -8.54 -32.47
CA LYS A 4 33.82 -7.79 -33.65
C LYS A 4 35.33 -7.52 -33.65
N PHE A 5 35.94 -7.55 -32.47
CA PHE A 5 37.37 -7.29 -32.27
C PHE A 5 38.08 -8.44 -31.57
N GLU A 6 39.33 -8.68 -31.95
CA GLU A 6 40.27 -9.57 -31.26
C GLU A 6 40.80 -8.94 -29.96
N TYR A 7 41.52 -9.73 -29.16
CA TYR A 7 42.11 -9.26 -27.89
C TYR A 7 43.11 -8.11 -28.07
N ASP A 8 43.68 -7.96 -29.26
CA ASP A 8 44.60 -6.88 -29.64
C ASP A 8 43.88 -5.63 -30.18
N GLY A 9 42.54 -5.62 -30.17
CA GLY A 9 41.70 -4.53 -30.65
C GLY A 9 41.57 -4.46 -32.17
N LYS A 10 42.20 -5.35 -32.94
CA LYS A 10 42.01 -5.41 -34.40
C LYS A 10 40.70 -6.10 -34.76
N LEU A 11 40.20 -5.83 -35.98
CA LEU A 11 39.00 -6.46 -36.49
C LEU A 11 39.20 -7.98 -36.58
N ASN A 12 38.25 -8.75 -36.03
CA ASN A 12 38.29 -10.20 -36.14
C ASN A 12 38.02 -10.60 -37.61
N PRO A 13 38.95 -11.26 -38.32
CA PRO A 13 38.78 -11.60 -39.73
C PRO A 13 37.69 -12.64 -40.00
N THR A 14 37.20 -13.33 -38.96
CA THR A 14 36.10 -14.30 -39.01
C THR A 14 34.76 -13.71 -38.57
N PHE A 15 34.72 -12.42 -38.23
CA PHE A 15 33.48 -11.74 -37.85
C PHE A 15 32.54 -11.61 -39.04
N VAL A 16 31.28 -11.97 -38.84
CA VAL A 16 30.20 -11.81 -39.79
C VAL A 16 29.08 -11.03 -39.12
N GLU A 17 28.61 -9.96 -39.75
CA GLU A 17 27.44 -9.21 -39.26
C GLU A 17 26.18 -10.07 -39.39
N GLY A 18 25.37 -10.08 -38.34
CA GLY A 18 24.11 -10.82 -38.30
C GLY A 18 23.14 -10.16 -37.34
N ALA A 19 21.86 -10.54 -37.42
CA ALA A 19 20.85 -10.04 -36.51
C ALA A 19 21.19 -10.49 -35.08
N PHE A 20 21.50 -9.53 -34.21
CA PHE A 20 21.66 -9.76 -32.78
C PHE A 20 20.40 -9.33 -32.06
N GLN A 21 19.82 -10.23 -31.27
CA GLN A 21 18.71 -9.93 -30.37
C GLN A 21 19.10 -10.37 -28.96
N LEU A 22 19.02 -9.44 -28.01
CA LEU A 22 19.08 -9.75 -26.59
C LEU A 22 17.67 -9.59 -25.99
N PRO A 23 16.88 -10.67 -25.89
CA PRO A 23 15.61 -10.60 -25.20
C PRO A 23 15.87 -10.45 -23.70
N ILE A 24 15.62 -9.26 -23.15
CA ILE A 24 15.71 -9.00 -21.73
C ILE A 24 14.35 -9.30 -21.10
N SER A 25 14.29 -10.23 -20.16
CA SER A 25 13.05 -10.55 -19.43
C SER A 25 12.76 -9.52 -18.32
N CYS A 26 13.77 -9.11 -17.57
CA CYS A 26 13.67 -8.03 -16.59
C CYS A 26 15.05 -7.41 -16.27
N ILE A 27 15.03 -6.16 -15.78
CA ILE A 27 16.17 -5.50 -15.15
C ILE A 27 15.69 -5.07 -13.76
N ARG A 28 16.43 -5.42 -12.71
CA ARG A 28 16.12 -5.03 -11.33
C ARG A 28 17.40 -4.59 -10.63
N ALA A 29 17.30 -3.62 -9.73
CA ALA A 29 18.40 -3.31 -8.82
C ALA A 29 18.59 -4.48 -7.83
N TYR A 30 19.84 -4.73 -7.40
CA TYR A 30 20.10 -5.74 -6.37
C TYR A 30 19.44 -5.30 -5.05
N LEU A 31 18.43 -6.05 -4.61
CA LEU A 31 17.80 -5.87 -3.31
C LEU A 31 18.28 -7.02 -2.41
N LYS A 32 18.85 -6.67 -1.27
CA LYS A 32 19.22 -7.67 -0.26
C LYS A 32 17.96 -8.34 0.26
N GLU A 33 17.94 -9.67 0.23
CA GLU A 33 16.87 -10.48 0.81
C GLU A 33 16.94 -10.49 2.36
N PRO A 34 15.79 -10.53 3.06
CA PRO A 34 14.44 -10.48 2.49
C PRO A 34 14.09 -9.07 1.98
N ILE A 35 13.31 -8.99 0.90
CA ILE A 35 12.81 -7.69 0.40
C ILE A 35 11.88 -7.06 1.45
N ILE A 36 12.23 -5.85 1.85
CA ILE A 36 11.43 -4.96 2.71
C ILE A 36 10.94 -3.76 1.91
N PRO A 37 9.85 -3.10 2.33
CA PRO A 37 9.37 -1.87 1.71
C PRO A 37 10.48 -0.81 1.59
N ARG A 38 10.59 -0.22 0.40
CA ARG A 38 11.42 0.97 0.13
C ARG A 38 10.60 2.25 0.11
N PHE A 39 9.28 2.11 0.08
CA PHE A 39 8.35 3.22 0.11
C PHE A 39 7.14 2.87 0.98
N VAL A 40 6.93 3.63 2.05
CA VAL A 40 5.70 3.53 2.85
C VAL A 40 4.85 4.76 2.59
N HIS A 41 3.62 4.54 2.12
CA HIS A 41 2.68 5.60 1.76
C HIS A 41 1.50 5.65 2.72
N VAL A 42 1.22 6.83 3.26
CA VAL A 42 0.01 7.07 4.05
C VAL A 42 -1.12 7.51 3.11
N GLY A 43 -1.93 6.53 2.73
CA GLY A 43 -3.12 6.67 1.90
C GLY A 43 -4.32 7.21 2.69
N SER A 44 -5.50 6.63 2.47
CA SER A 44 -6.69 6.85 3.31
C SER A 44 -7.64 5.68 3.16
N ALA A 45 -8.30 5.27 4.24
CA ALA A 45 -9.48 4.43 4.08
C ALA A 45 -10.57 5.23 3.34
N GLY A 46 -11.40 4.54 2.58
CA GLY A 46 -12.46 5.10 1.76
C GLY A 46 -12.07 5.49 0.34
N VAL A 47 -10.81 5.32 -0.10
CA VAL A 47 -10.36 5.76 -1.42
C VAL A 47 -11.03 5.07 -2.60
N THR A 48 -11.53 3.84 -2.46
CA THR A 48 -12.27 3.14 -3.53
C THR A 48 -13.80 3.22 -3.38
N ARG A 49 -14.28 3.78 -2.26
CA ARG A 49 -15.71 3.84 -1.93
C ARG A 49 -16.54 4.84 -2.77
N PRO A 50 -16.05 6.04 -3.13
CA PRO A 50 -16.84 7.00 -3.91
C PRO A 50 -17.37 6.45 -5.23
N GLU A 51 -16.64 5.53 -5.85
CA GLU A 51 -16.99 4.93 -7.14
C GLU A 51 -17.53 3.49 -7.00
N ARG A 52 -17.67 2.96 -5.79
CA ARG A 52 -18.09 1.57 -5.54
C ARG A 52 -19.57 1.37 -5.88
N PRO A 53 -19.92 0.50 -6.85
CA PRO A 53 -21.31 0.24 -7.21
C PRO A 53 -22.12 -0.30 -6.03
N GLY A 54 -23.36 0.17 -5.88
CA GLY A 54 -24.29 -0.30 -4.85
C GLY A 54 -23.98 0.16 -3.42
N LEU A 55 -23.00 1.05 -3.23
CA LEU A 55 -22.68 1.60 -1.92
C LEU A 55 -23.66 2.71 -1.53
N ASP A 56 -24.34 2.55 -0.39
CA ASP A 56 -25.16 3.61 0.18
C ASP A 56 -24.27 4.73 0.73
N LEU A 57 -24.13 5.81 -0.06
CA LEU A 57 -23.32 6.97 0.28
C LEU A 57 -23.83 7.67 1.54
N THR A 58 -25.12 7.65 1.86
CA THR A 58 -25.68 8.42 2.99
C THR A 58 -25.12 7.96 4.34
N ARG A 59 -24.71 6.69 4.42
CA ARG A 59 -24.12 6.04 5.60
C ARG A 59 -22.59 6.07 5.62
N GLN A 60 -21.96 6.66 4.60
CA GLN A 60 -20.50 6.76 4.53
C GLN A 60 -19.96 7.96 5.30
N PRO A 61 -18.66 7.96 5.68
CA PRO A 61 -18.01 9.12 6.27
C PRO A 61 -18.06 10.35 5.35
N PRO A 62 -17.98 11.58 5.90
CA PRO A 62 -18.03 12.81 5.12
C PRO A 62 -17.04 12.87 3.96
N ALA A 63 -15.81 12.35 4.14
CA ALA A 63 -14.79 12.33 3.10
C ALA A 63 -15.22 11.55 1.84
N VAL A 64 -15.98 10.47 2.01
CA VAL A 64 -16.51 9.66 0.89
C VAL A 64 -17.71 10.34 0.27
N ARG A 65 -18.65 10.80 1.10
CA ARG A 65 -19.88 11.48 0.66
C ARG A 65 -19.62 12.77 -0.10
N LEU A 66 -18.69 13.56 0.41
CA LEU A 66 -18.39 14.91 -0.06
C LEU A 66 -17.12 14.94 -0.90
N ASN A 67 -16.71 13.81 -1.49
CA ASN A 67 -15.44 13.71 -2.20
C ASN A 67 -15.34 14.76 -3.31
N LYS A 68 -16.43 15.05 -4.03
CA LYS A 68 -16.47 16.07 -5.08
C LYS A 68 -16.27 17.48 -4.51
N GLU A 69 -16.96 17.80 -3.43
CA GLU A 69 -16.88 19.09 -2.72
C GLU A 69 -15.51 19.31 -2.08
N LEU A 70 -14.86 18.23 -1.66
CA LEU A 70 -13.49 18.21 -1.14
C LEU A 70 -12.42 18.17 -2.25
N GLY A 71 -12.78 18.50 -3.49
CA GLY A 71 -11.85 18.58 -4.61
C GLY A 71 -11.30 17.24 -5.07
N PHE A 72 -12.10 16.17 -4.95
CA PHE A 72 -11.75 14.80 -5.32
C PHE A 72 -10.54 14.24 -4.56
N ILE A 73 -10.36 14.65 -3.30
CA ILE A 73 -9.22 14.26 -2.46
C ILE A 73 -9.00 12.74 -2.40
N LEU A 74 -10.06 11.94 -2.27
CA LEU A 74 -9.94 10.48 -2.20
C LEU A 74 -9.58 9.89 -3.58
N THR A 75 -10.10 10.47 -4.65
CA THR A 75 -9.75 10.07 -6.03
C THR A 75 -8.26 10.31 -6.31
N TYR A 76 -7.72 11.45 -5.88
CA TYR A 76 -6.29 11.74 -6.07
C TYR A 76 -5.39 10.91 -5.15
N LYS A 77 -5.84 10.60 -3.92
CA LYS A 77 -5.15 9.62 -3.07
C LYS A 77 -5.11 8.24 -3.73
N LEU A 78 -6.24 7.76 -4.28
CA LEU A 78 -6.27 6.49 -5.01
C LEU A 78 -5.30 6.46 -6.19
N LYS A 79 -5.27 7.54 -7.00
CA LYS A 79 -4.31 7.67 -8.11
C LYS A 79 -2.85 7.65 -7.65
N GLY A 80 -2.54 8.32 -6.54
CA GLY A 80 -1.20 8.29 -5.95
C GLY A 80 -0.80 6.88 -5.52
N GLU A 81 -1.74 6.17 -4.88
CA GLU A 81 -1.55 4.77 -4.51
C GLU A 81 -1.36 3.86 -5.74
N ASP A 82 -2.07 4.11 -6.84
CA ASP A 82 -1.92 3.36 -8.10
C ASP A 82 -0.53 3.51 -8.70
N LEU A 83 -0.04 4.75 -8.78
CA LEU A 83 1.31 5.02 -9.30
C LEU A 83 2.39 4.34 -8.47
N ILE A 84 2.22 4.25 -7.15
CA ILE A 84 3.16 3.53 -6.29
C ILE A 84 3.15 2.03 -6.61
N ARG A 85 1.98 1.42 -6.76
CA ARG A 85 1.87 0.01 -7.16
C ARG A 85 2.48 -0.27 -8.52
N GLU A 86 2.21 0.60 -9.49
CA GLU A 86 2.70 0.48 -10.87
C GLU A 86 4.21 0.75 -10.98
N SER A 87 4.81 1.45 -10.01
CA SER A 87 6.24 1.80 -10.04
C SER A 87 7.19 0.61 -9.97
N GLY A 88 6.73 -0.54 -9.46
CA GLY A 88 7.58 -1.70 -9.19
C GLY A 88 8.56 -1.51 -8.01
N ILE A 89 8.46 -0.40 -7.28
CA ILE A 89 9.21 -0.16 -6.03
C ILE A 89 8.54 -0.97 -4.92
N PRO A 90 9.26 -1.81 -4.16
CA PRO A 90 8.69 -2.50 -3.00
C PRO A 90 8.03 -1.51 -2.05
N TYR A 91 6.76 -1.70 -1.74
CA TYR A 91 5.98 -0.68 -1.05
C TYR A 91 5.12 -1.24 0.09
N THR A 92 4.64 -0.34 0.95
CA THR A 92 3.48 -0.57 1.81
C THR A 92 2.56 0.63 1.73
N ILE A 93 1.26 0.40 1.52
CA ILE A 93 0.24 1.46 1.55
C ILE A 93 -0.62 1.27 2.80
N VAL A 94 -0.51 2.23 3.72
CA VAL A 94 -1.28 2.27 4.97
C VAL A 94 -2.46 3.21 4.77
N ARG A 95 -3.69 2.68 4.87
CA ARG A 95 -4.95 3.44 4.73
C ARG A 95 -5.59 3.64 6.10
N PRO A 96 -5.16 4.63 6.90
CA PRO A 96 -5.79 4.87 8.19
C PRO A 96 -7.26 5.25 8.01
N CYS A 97 -8.08 4.82 8.96
CA CYS A 97 -9.40 5.40 9.20
C CYS A 97 -9.27 6.82 9.78
N ALA A 98 -10.35 7.40 10.32
CA ALA A 98 -10.34 8.79 10.78
C ALA A 98 -9.25 9.04 11.84
N LEU A 99 -8.34 9.98 11.57
CA LEU A 99 -7.21 10.27 12.43
C LEU A 99 -7.65 11.04 13.69
N THR A 100 -7.08 10.69 14.83
CA THR A 100 -7.25 11.41 16.11
C THR A 100 -5.92 11.83 16.72
N GLU A 101 -5.98 12.73 17.70
CA GLU A 101 -4.85 13.11 18.58
C GLU A 101 -4.81 12.26 19.87
N GLU A 102 -5.58 11.18 19.92
CA GLU A 102 -5.55 10.23 21.05
C GLU A 102 -4.20 9.51 21.10
N PRO A 103 -3.73 9.05 22.26
CA PRO A 103 -2.46 8.32 22.34
C PRO A 103 -2.52 7.00 21.57
N ALA A 104 -1.36 6.51 21.13
CA ALA A 104 -1.23 5.14 20.65
C ALA A 104 -1.40 4.13 21.81
N GLY A 105 -1.74 2.89 21.48
CA GLY A 105 -1.87 1.82 22.47
C GLY A 105 -3.15 1.00 22.35
N ALA A 106 -4.21 1.54 21.76
CA ALA A 106 -5.44 0.78 21.54
C ALA A 106 -5.21 -0.44 20.65
N ASP A 107 -5.99 -1.51 20.84
CA ASP A 107 -5.97 -2.65 19.94
C ASP A 107 -6.42 -2.26 18.54
N LEU A 108 -5.89 -2.94 17.53
CA LEU A 108 -6.04 -2.58 16.14
C LEU A 108 -6.75 -3.67 15.35
N ILE A 109 -7.46 -3.22 14.32
CA ILE A 109 -8.01 -4.05 13.27
C ILE A 109 -7.39 -3.60 11.96
N PHE A 110 -6.71 -4.54 11.30
CA PHE A 110 -6.23 -4.41 9.94
C PHE A 110 -7.23 -5.15 9.03
N ASP A 111 -7.59 -4.54 7.92
CA ASP A 111 -8.45 -5.16 6.91
C ASP A 111 -8.01 -4.74 5.50
N GLN A 112 -8.58 -5.37 4.48
CA GLN A 112 -8.32 -5.05 3.09
C GLN A 112 -9.63 -4.97 2.29
N GLY A 113 -9.57 -4.27 1.16
CA GLY A 113 -10.72 -4.12 0.28
C GLY A 113 -11.58 -2.89 0.54
N ASP A 114 -11.17 -2.04 1.48
CA ASP A 114 -11.82 -0.75 1.77
C ASP A 114 -13.25 -0.91 2.31
N ASN A 115 -13.39 -1.73 3.35
CA ASN A 115 -14.63 -2.17 3.99
C ASN A 115 -14.83 -1.63 5.42
N ILE A 116 -13.79 -1.20 6.13
CA ILE A 116 -13.93 -0.79 7.55
C ILE A 116 -14.05 0.71 7.76
N THR A 117 -14.82 1.12 8.77
CA THR A 117 -14.84 2.50 9.28
C THR A 117 -14.47 2.51 10.75
N GLY A 118 -13.89 3.61 11.21
CA GLY A 118 -13.49 3.81 12.59
C GLY A 118 -12.58 5.01 12.74
N LYS A 119 -11.77 4.99 13.79
CA LYS A 119 -10.74 5.98 14.06
C LYS A 119 -9.41 5.33 14.42
N ILE A 120 -8.33 6.08 14.34
CA ILE A 120 -7.01 5.66 14.79
C ILE A 120 -6.15 6.86 15.20
N SER A 121 -5.29 6.66 16.20
CA SER A 121 -4.31 7.66 16.61
C SER A 121 -3.29 7.93 15.49
N ARG A 122 -2.91 9.21 15.32
CA ARG A 122 -1.77 9.58 14.46
C ARG A 122 -0.46 8.96 14.92
N GLU A 123 -0.27 8.84 16.23
CA GLU A 123 0.92 8.22 16.82
C GLU A 123 0.99 6.74 16.44
N GLU A 124 -0.15 6.04 16.50
CA GLU A 124 -0.22 4.62 16.12
C GLU A 124 0.08 4.43 14.62
N VAL A 125 -0.45 5.30 13.75
CA VAL A 125 -0.13 5.27 12.31
C VAL A 125 1.37 5.48 12.07
N ALA A 126 2.01 6.37 12.81
CA ALA A 126 3.46 6.58 12.70
C ALA A 126 4.24 5.31 13.09
N ARG A 127 3.85 4.63 14.18
CA ARG A 127 4.46 3.36 14.61
C ARG A 127 4.30 2.27 13.55
N ILE A 128 3.11 2.13 12.97
CA ILE A 128 2.85 1.18 11.86
C ILE A 128 3.75 1.48 10.66
N CYS A 129 3.92 2.75 10.29
CA CYS A 129 4.75 3.13 9.15
C CYS A 129 6.22 2.78 9.36
N VAL A 130 6.74 3.00 10.59
CA VAL A 130 8.11 2.65 10.95
C VAL A 130 8.29 1.13 10.95
N ALA A 131 7.37 0.38 11.57
CA ALA A 131 7.42 -1.07 11.60
C ALA A 131 7.33 -1.69 10.19
N ALA A 132 6.51 -1.12 9.30
CA ALA A 132 6.41 -1.58 7.92
C ALA A 132 7.73 -1.47 7.16
N LEU A 133 8.55 -0.44 7.41
CA LEU A 133 9.84 -0.26 6.74
C LEU A 133 10.83 -1.40 7.02
N ASP A 134 10.74 -2.04 8.18
CA ASP A 134 11.66 -3.11 8.61
C ASP A 134 11.05 -4.51 8.46
N SER A 135 9.79 -4.61 8.02
CA SER A 135 9.07 -5.87 7.94
C SER A 135 8.99 -6.38 6.49
N PRO A 136 9.52 -7.58 6.20
CA PRO A 136 9.30 -8.20 4.89
C PRO A 136 7.83 -8.63 4.70
N TYR A 137 7.08 -8.83 5.78
CA TYR A 137 5.66 -9.20 5.71
C TYR A 137 4.76 -8.04 5.27
N ALA A 138 5.23 -6.79 5.42
CA ALA A 138 4.53 -5.60 4.96
C ALA A 138 4.77 -5.29 3.48
N CYS A 139 5.67 -6.01 2.80
CA CYS A 139 6.01 -5.78 1.40
C CYS A 139 4.83 -6.07 0.47
N ASP A 140 4.60 -5.14 -0.46
CA ASP A 140 3.55 -5.16 -1.48
C ASP A 140 2.13 -5.30 -0.90
N LYS A 141 1.94 -4.84 0.34
CA LYS A 141 0.64 -4.81 1.02
C LYS A 141 -0.02 -3.45 0.92
N THR A 142 -1.33 -3.47 0.66
CA THR A 142 -2.23 -2.35 0.82
C THR A 142 -3.28 -2.75 1.85
N PHE A 143 -3.44 -1.99 2.93
CA PHE A 143 -4.39 -2.32 3.98
C PHE A 143 -4.94 -1.06 4.63
N GLU A 144 -6.14 -1.20 5.20
CA GLU A 144 -6.76 -0.20 6.04
C GLU A 144 -6.66 -0.60 7.51
N VAL A 145 -6.62 0.41 8.38
CA VAL A 145 -6.40 0.18 9.81
C VAL A 145 -7.25 1.11 10.66
N LYS A 146 -7.79 0.55 11.75
CA LYS A 146 -8.51 1.28 12.79
C LYS A 146 -8.20 0.74 14.19
N SER A 147 -8.51 1.55 15.19
CA SER A 147 -8.67 1.12 16.58
C SER A 147 -9.96 0.31 16.76
N VAL A 148 -9.96 -0.62 17.70
CA VAL A 148 -11.18 -1.30 18.20
C VAL A 148 -12.10 -0.34 18.95
N VAL A 149 -11.57 0.80 19.44
CA VAL A 149 -12.31 1.76 20.25
C VAL A 149 -13.32 2.50 19.37
N PRO A 150 -14.62 2.52 19.73
CA PRO A 150 -15.65 3.22 18.99
C PRO A 150 -15.34 4.71 18.82
N PHE A 151 -15.79 5.30 17.71
CA PHE A 151 -15.54 6.72 17.42
C PHE A 151 -16.04 7.64 18.55
N SER A 152 -17.15 7.28 19.21
CA SER A 152 -17.78 8.02 20.30
C SER A 152 -17.02 8.03 21.63
N GLU A 153 -16.02 7.16 21.81
CA GLU A 153 -15.35 6.93 23.10
C GLU A 153 -13.86 7.28 23.01
N PRO A 154 -13.32 8.19 23.83
CA PRO A 154 -11.91 8.53 23.77
C PRO A 154 -11.04 7.37 24.29
N PHE A 155 -9.98 7.02 23.55
CA PHE A 155 -8.95 6.14 24.10
C PHE A 155 -8.04 6.91 25.06
N LYS A 156 -7.73 6.31 26.22
CA LYS A 156 -6.80 6.84 27.21
C LYS A 156 -5.89 5.72 27.70
N ILE A 157 -4.64 6.07 27.96
CA ILE A 157 -3.69 5.15 28.58
C ILE A 157 -3.98 5.10 30.08
N ASP A 158 -4.11 3.88 30.61
CA ASP A 158 -4.07 3.62 32.04
C ASP A 158 -2.62 3.66 32.52
N PRO A 159 -2.22 4.62 33.37
CA PRO A 159 -0.84 4.70 33.88
C PRO A 159 -0.42 3.51 34.73
N GLU A 160 -1.37 2.81 35.37
CA GLU A 160 -1.09 1.64 36.21
C GLU A 160 -0.93 0.36 35.37
N ASN A 161 -1.53 0.34 34.17
CA ASN A 161 -1.45 -0.77 33.23
C ASN A 161 -1.29 -0.26 31.79
N PRO A 162 -0.10 0.25 31.43
CA PRO A 162 0.13 0.80 30.10
C PRO A 162 0.02 -0.29 29.02
N PRO A 163 -0.50 0.04 27.83
CA PRO A 163 -0.57 -0.90 26.72
C PRO A 163 0.82 -1.46 26.37
N PRO A 164 0.95 -2.77 26.12
CA PRO A 164 2.21 -3.35 25.71
C PRO A 164 2.63 -2.84 24.32
N GLU A 165 3.92 -2.95 24.04
CA GLU A 165 4.42 -2.75 22.68
C GLU A 165 3.80 -3.80 21.73
N LYS A 166 3.41 -3.36 20.53
CA LYS A 166 2.77 -4.21 19.54
C LYS A 166 3.79 -4.78 18.57
N ASP A 167 3.74 -6.09 18.36
CA ASP A 167 4.38 -6.72 17.21
C ASP A 167 3.47 -6.55 15.98
N TYR A 168 3.82 -5.61 15.11
CA TYR A 168 3.03 -5.35 13.90
C TYR A 168 3.14 -6.48 12.85
N ASP A 169 4.17 -7.33 12.90
CA ASP A 169 4.34 -8.43 11.95
C ASP A 169 3.20 -9.44 12.05
N VAL A 170 2.61 -9.62 13.23
CA VAL A 170 1.44 -10.47 13.43
C VAL A 170 0.28 -10.00 12.55
N TYR A 171 0.09 -8.69 12.40
CA TYR A 171 -0.95 -8.13 11.53
C TYR A 171 -0.57 -8.21 10.06
N PHE A 172 0.69 -7.88 9.72
CA PHE A 172 1.16 -7.90 8.34
C PHE A 172 1.08 -9.28 7.69
N LYS A 173 1.34 -10.35 8.46
CA LYS A 173 1.27 -11.75 7.99
C LYS A 173 -0.12 -12.17 7.53
N GLU A 174 -1.17 -11.59 8.08
CA GLU A 174 -2.56 -11.90 7.71
C GLU A 174 -2.99 -11.20 6.40
N LEU A 175 -2.20 -10.23 5.91
CA LEU A 175 -2.50 -9.46 4.71
C LEU A 175 -2.06 -10.15 3.42
N LYS A 176 -2.90 -10.01 2.39
CA LYS A 176 -2.66 -10.54 1.04
C LYS A 176 -2.19 -9.45 0.09
N GLU A 177 -1.34 -9.82 -0.86
CA GLU A 177 -0.98 -8.92 -1.96
C GLU A 177 -2.17 -8.68 -2.89
N GLY A 178 -2.19 -7.52 -3.54
CA GLY A 178 -3.15 -7.21 -4.60
C GLY A 178 -4.58 -6.87 -4.16
N ILE A 179 -4.92 -6.95 -2.86
CA ILE A 179 -6.26 -6.57 -2.38
C ILE A 179 -6.33 -5.06 -2.12
N THR A 180 -7.15 -4.36 -2.91
CA THR A 180 -7.20 -2.88 -2.89
C THR A 180 -8.62 -2.31 -2.74
N GLY A 181 -9.66 -3.11 -2.96
CA GLY A 181 -11.05 -2.67 -3.05
C GLY A 181 -11.47 -2.28 -4.47
N LYS A 182 -10.52 -2.17 -5.41
CA LYS A 182 -10.82 -1.94 -6.84
C LYS A 182 -11.49 -3.13 -7.50
N GLU A 183 -11.39 -4.32 -6.90
CA GLU A 183 -12.00 -5.55 -7.42
C GLU A 183 -13.54 -5.45 -7.45
N PHE A 184 -14.13 -4.51 -6.69
CA PHE A 184 -15.55 -4.17 -6.75
C PHE A 184 -15.90 -3.17 -7.87
N LEU A 185 -14.94 -2.39 -8.37
CA LEU A 185 -15.12 -1.45 -9.48
C LEU A 185 -15.15 -2.22 -10.82
N GLU A 186 -14.27 -3.21 -10.96
CA GLU A 186 -14.08 -3.99 -12.18
C GLU A 186 -15.19 -5.02 -12.47
N LYS A 187 -16.01 -5.36 -11.46
CA LYS A 187 -17.12 -6.33 -11.61
C LYS A 187 -18.38 -5.77 -12.28
N SER A 188 -18.35 -4.53 -12.78
CA SER A 188 -19.45 -4.02 -13.61
C SER A 188 -19.38 -4.68 -15.00
N PRO A 189 -20.37 -5.49 -15.41
CA PRO A 189 -20.38 -6.02 -16.76
C PRO A 189 -20.47 -4.85 -17.74
N VAL A 190 -19.51 -4.78 -18.65
CA VAL A 190 -19.64 -3.95 -19.86
C VAL A 190 -20.88 -4.46 -20.59
N PRO A 191 -21.92 -3.64 -20.84
CA PRO A 191 -23.02 -4.05 -21.70
C PRO A 191 -22.44 -4.31 -23.08
N VAL A 192 -22.51 -5.56 -23.55
CA VAL A 192 -22.30 -5.91 -24.97
C VAL A 192 -23.60 -5.63 -25.71
#